data_AF-A0A3P6RKE5-F1
#
_entry.id   AF-A0A3P6RKE5-F1
#
_cell.length_a   1.000
_cell.length_b   1.000
_cell.length_c   1.000
_cell.angle_alpha   90.00
_cell.angle_beta   90.00
_cell.angle_gamma   90.00
#
_symmetry.space_group_name_H-M   'P 1'
#
loop_
_entity.id
_entity.type
_entity.pdbx_description
1 polymer ?
#
loop_
_entity_poly.entity_id
_entity_poly.type
_entity_poly.pdbx_seq_one_letter_code
_entity_poly.pdbx_strand_id
1 'polypeptide(L)'
;MTTMMRKVAKAYLHVYLYVDQPLAEPEPVEVIVRERRLNGEVGDIVATKTVVIEKSDKIVVPLKSFDVERWWRTDPILGLYVVAMLDGQNIAVHPQEDRHARHVSYNI
;
A
#
# COMPACT_ATOMS: atom_id res chain seq x y z
N MET A 1 -30.83 23.90 -1.80
CA MET A 1 -29.35 23.99 -1.76
C MET A 1 -28.78 22.71 -2.35
N THR A 2 -28.30 22.74 -3.58
CA THR A 2 -27.59 21.61 -4.21
C THR A 2 -26.12 21.71 -3.82
N THR A 3 -25.71 20.94 -2.82
CA THR A 3 -24.29 20.83 -2.47
C THR A 3 -23.54 20.28 -3.68
N MET A 4 -22.59 21.04 -4.24
CA MET A 4 -21.76 20.54 -5.34
C MET A 4 -21.05 19.25 -4.89
N MET A 5 -21.29 18.18 -5.64
CA MET A 5 -20.73 16.87 -5.36
C MET A 5 -19.23 16.88 -5.67
N ARG A 6 -18.38 16.87 -4.63
CA ARG A 6 -16.92 16.87 -4.76
C ARG A 6 -16.44 15.55 -5.38
N LYS A 7 -15.95 15.59 -6.62
CA LYS A 7 -15.35 14.43 -7.28
C LYS A 7 -13.88 14.28 -6.92
N VAL A 8 -13.42 13.04 -6.80
CA VAL A 8 -12.00 12.75 -6.62
C VAL A 8 -11.33 12.83 -7.99
N ALA A 9 -10.44 13.81 -8.18
CA ALA A 9 -9.74 13.96 -9.45
C ALA A 9 -8.71 12.84 -9.67
N LYS A 10 -7.87 12.59 -8.66
CA LYS A 10 -6.83 11.55 -8.65
C LYS A 10 -6.57 11.10 -7.23
N ALA A 11 -6.15 9.85 -7.07
CA ALA A 11 -5.73 9.29 -5.79
C ALA A 11 -4.51 8.39 -5.98
N TYR A 12 -3.58 8.47 -5.05
CA TYR A 12 -2.30 7.78 -5.10
C TYR A 12 -1.98 7.19 -3.73
N LEU A 13 -1.66 5.90 -3.72
CA LEU A 13 -1.12 5.22 -2.55
C LEU A 13 0.40 5.15 -2.70
N HIS A 14 1.12 5.70 -1.72
CA HIS A 14 2.56 5.56 -1.64
C HIS A 14 2.89 4.34 -0.78
N VAL A 15 3.66 3.41 -1.34
CA VAL A 15 4.04 2.15 -0.67
C VAL A 15 5.55 2.08 -0.60
N TYR A 16 6.09 1.74 0.57
CA TYR A 16 7.50 1.41 0.73
C TYR A 16 7.65 -0.10 0.66
N LEU A 17 8.51 -0.55 -0.26
CA LEU A 17 8.90 -1.95 -0.39
C LEU A 17 10.27 -2.10 0.26
N TYR A 18 10.37 -2.93 1.29
CA TYR A 18 11.60 -3.15 2.02
C TYR A 18 12.22 -4.49 1.64
N VAL A 19 13.49 -4.44 1.29
CA VAL A 19 14.35 -5.62 1.12
C VAL A 19 15.57 -5.39 2.00
N ASP A 20 15.92 -6.38 2.81
CA ASP A 20 17.00 -6.29 3.81
C ASP A 20 18.36 -6.02 3.15
N GLN A 21 18.65 -6.72 2.05
CA GLN A 21 19.85 -6.53 1.23
C GLN A 21 19.44 -6.40 -0.25
N PRO A 22 20.22 -5.67 -1.07
CA PRO A 22 19.98 -5.66 -2.51
C PRO A 22 19.98 -7.08 -3.09
N LEU A 23 19.04 -7.35 -3.98
CA LEU A 23 18.93 -8.60 -4.72
C LEU A 23 20.09 -8.72 -5.70
N ALA A 24 20.51 -9.95 -5.96
CA ALA A 24 21.57 -10.21 -6.94
C ALA A 24 21.15 -9.82 -8.37
N GLU A 25 19.86 -10.00 -8.68
CA GLU A 25 19.24 -9.60 -9.94
C GLU A 25 17.91 -8.89 -9.65
N PRO A 26 17.49 -7.92 -10.50
CA PRO A 26 16.20 -7.27 -10.33
C PRO A 26 15.02 -8.23 -10.52
N GLU A 27 14.07 -8.22 -9.60
CA GLU A 27 12.92 -9.13 -9.60
C GLU A 27 11.58 -8.41 -9.79
N PRO A 28 10.67 -8.94 -10.63
CA PRO A 28 9.33 -8.40 -10.77
C PRO A 28 8.47 -8.81 -9.57
N VAL A 29 7.96 -7.83 -8.83
CA VAL A 29 7.01 -8.02 -7.73
C VAL A 29 5.66 -7.42 -8.09
N GLU A 30 4.60 -8.21 -7.91
CA GLU A 30 3.24 -7.73 -8.03
C GLU A 30 2.78 -7.11 -6.70
N VAL A 31 2.38 -5.84 -6.76
CA VAL A 31 1.76 -5.13 -5.64
C VAL A 31 0.26 -5.16 -5.81
N ILE A 32 -0.42 -5.76 -4.83
CA ILE A 32 -1.87 -5.90 -4.78
C ILE A 32 -2.39 -5.07 -3.60
N VAL A 33 -3.33 -4.16 -3.88
CA VAL A 33 -4.00 -3.37 -2.86
C VAL A 33 -5.42 -3.89 -2.71
N ARG A 34 -5.77 -4.27 -1.49
CA ARG A 34 -7.09 -4.76 -1.11
C ARG A 34 -7.72 -3.85 -0.08
N GLU A 35 -9.04 -3.88 -0.01
CA GLU A 35 -9.77 -3.19 1.04
C GLU A 35 -9.69 -3.96 2.36
N ARG A 36 -9.74 -3.23 3.47
CA ARG A 36 -10.06 -3.77 4.79
C ARG A 36 -11.43 -3.25 5.20
N ARG A 37 -12.42 -4.12 5.21
CA ARG A 37 -13.82 -3.77 5.54
C ARG A 37 -13.98 -3.46 7.03
N LEU A 38 -15.07 -2.80 7.41
CA LEU A 38 -15.38 -2.43 8.81
C LEU A 38 -15.46 -3.61 9.77
N ASN A 39 -15.84 -4.79 9.28
CA ASN A 39 -15.84 -6.03 10.06
C ASN A 39 -14.44 -6.64 10.23
N GLY A 40 -13.39 -6.01 9.69
CA GLY A 40 -12.03 -6.52 9.71
C GLY A 40 -11.75 -7.62 8.69
N GLU A 41 -12.62 -7.87 7.72
CA GLU A 41 -12.32 -8.80 6.63
C GLU A 41 -11.53 -8.10 5.50
N VAL A 42 -10.74 -8.89 4.76
CA VAL A 42 -10.10 -8.40 3.54
C VAL A 42 -11.10 -8.46 2.39
N GLY A 43 -11.38 -7.30 1.80
CA GLY A 43 -12.33 -7.11 0.71
C GLY A 43 -11.70 -7.24 -0.68
N ASP A 44 -12.24 -6.46 -1.61
CA ASP A 44 -11.90 -6.59 -3.03
C ASP A 44 -10.52 -6.01 -3.34
N ILE A 45 -9.96 -6.42 -4.49
CA ILE A 45 -8.75 -5.81 -5.05
C ILE A 45 -9.14 -4.49 -5.71
N VAL A 46 -8.52 -3.40 -5.27
CA VAL A 46 -8.82 -2.04 -5.74
C VAL A 46 -7.71 -1.44 -6.61
N ALA A 47 -6.50 -1.98 -6.51
CA ALA A 47 -5.41 -1.68 -7.43
C ALA A 47 -4.41 -2.84 -7.51
N THR A 48 -3.77 -2.98 -8.66
CA THR A 48 -2.60 -3.83 -8.87
C THR A 48 -1.52 -3.04 -9.60
N LYS A 49 -0.26 -3.34 -9.32
CA LYS A 49 0.89 -2.76 -10.04
C LYS A 49 2.08 -3.71 -9.97
N THR A 50 2.62 -4.10 -11.12
CA THR A 50 3.92 -4.78 -11.19
C THR A 50 5.04 -3.76 -11.16
N VAL A 51 6.06 -4.02 -10.34
CA VAL A 51 7.27 -3.22 -10.25
C VAL A 51 8.48 -4.13 -10.26
N VAL A 52 9.59 -3.68 -10.83
CA VAL A 52 10.87 -4.40 -10.77
C VAL A 52 11.67 -3.80 -9.62
N ILE A 53 12.12 -4.63 -8.69
CA ILE A 53 12.88 -4.20 -7.52
C ILE A 53 14.25 -4.87 -7.50
N GLU A 54 15.26 -4.11 -7.08
CA GLU A 54 16.61 -4.62 -6.79
C GLU A 54 17.00 -4.31 -5.34
N LYS A 55 16.39 -3.28 -4.74
CA LYS A 55 16.62 -2.83 -3.37
C LYS A 55 15.34 -2.18 -2.84
N SER A 56 15.36 -1.81 -1.57
CA SER A 56 14.27 -1.07 -0.96
C SER A 56 13.92 0.20 -1.77
N ASP A 57 12.63 0.41 -2.05
CA ASP A 57 12.17 1.54 -2.86
C ASP A 57 10.75 2.00 -2.47
N LYS A 58 10.45 3.27 -2.78
CA LYS A 58 9.13 3.86 -2.61
C LYS A 58 8.41 3.94 -3.95
N ILE A 59 7.32 3.21 -4.08
CA ILE A 59 6.50 3.20 -5.28
C ILE A 59 5.21 4.02 -5.08
N VAL A 60 4.60 4.36 -6.21
CA VAL A 60 3.26 4.98 -6.26
C VAL A 60 2.30 4.04 -6.98
N VAL A 61 1.22 3.68 -6.30
CA VAL A 61 0.11 2.88 -6.84
C VAL A 61 -1.09 3.81 -7.07
N PRO A 62 -1.55 4.02 -8.31
CA PRO A 62 -2.74 4.82 -8.57
C PRO A 62 -3.98 4.07 -8.06
N LEU A 63 -4.84 4.79 -7.33
CA LEU A 63 -6.14 4.28 -6.91
C LEU A 63 -7.23 4.84 -7.83
N LYS A 64 -8.26 4.05 -8.10
CA LYS A 64 -9.40 4.52 -8.88
C LYS A 64 -10.18 5.54 -8.05
N SER A 65 -10.42 6.72 -8.60
CA SER A 65 -11.24 7.75 -7.96
C SER A 65 -12.62 7.23 -7.54
N PHE A 66 -13.20 6.30 -8.30
CA PHE A 66 -14.47 5.66 -7.99
C PHE A 66 -14.45 4.93 -6.64
N ASP A 67 -13.41 4.14 -6.36
CA ASP A 67 -13.30 3.40 -5.10
C ASP A 67 -13.13 4.37 -3.93
N VAL A 68 -12.30 5.41 -4.09
CA VAL A 68 -12.11 6.44 -3.06
C VAL A 68 -13.40 7.22 -2.77
N GLU A 69 -14.17 7.56 -3.80
CA GLU A 69 -15.48 8.18 -3.64
C GLU A 69 -16.47 7.26 -2.93
N ARG A 70 -16.46 5.96 -3.26
CA ARG A 70 -17.30 4.94 -2.61
C ARG A 70 -17.00 4.87 -1.11
N TRP A 71 -15.72 4.81 -0.74
CA TRP A 71 -15.30 4.75 0.67
C TRP A 71 -15.76 5.94 1.50
N TRP A 72 -15.76 7.13 0.92
CA TRP A 72 -16.15 8.34 1.65
C TRP A 72 -17.68 8.46 1.82
N ARG A 73 -18.47 7.82 0.95
CA ARG A 73 -19.91 8.12 0.84
C ARG A 73 -20.81 6.97 1.25
N THR A 74 -20.56 5.79 0.72
CA THR A 74 -21.56 4.72 0.69
C THR A 74 -21.08 3.42 1.31
N ASP A 75 -19.78 3.13 1.22
CA ASP A 75 -19.21 1.87 1.71
C ASP A 75 -17.85 2.12 2.37
N PRO A 76 -17.85 2.65 3.60
CA PRO A 76 -16.63 2.98 4.33
C PRO A 76 -15.78 1.74 4.62
N ILE A 77 -14.47 1.93 4.57
CA ILE A 77 -13.46 0.90 4.87
C ILE A 77 -12.65 1.30 6.11
N LEU A 78 -12.06 0.32 6.80
CA LEU A 78 -11.08 0.59 7.86
C LEU A 78 -9.75 1.09 7.29
N GLY A 79 -9.41 0.63 6.09
CA GLY A 79 -8.15 0.97 5.45
C GLY A 79 -7.82 0.07 4.28
N LEU A 80 -6.57 0.12 3.84
CA LEU A 80 -6.06 -0.66 2.73
C LEU A 80 -5.07 -1.70 3.26
N TYR A 81 -5.14 -2.89 2.70
CA TYR A 81 -4.20 -3.98 2.93
C TYR A 81 -3.36 -4.16 1.67
N VAL A 82 -2.03 -4.04 1.81
CA VAL A 82 -1.10 -4.08 0.68
C VAL A 82 -0.28 -5.37 0.77
N VAL A 83 -0.21 -6.08 -0.35
CA VAL A 83 0.57 -7.30 -0.50
C VAL A 83 1.56 -7.11 -1.63
N ALA A 84 2.83 -7.37 -1.36
CA ALA A 84 3.90 -7.44 -2.34
C ALA A 84 4.78 -8.61 -1.92
N MET A 85 4.64 -9.76 -2.58
CA MET A 85 5.33 -10.98 -2.15
C MET A 85 6.68 -11.12 -2.83
N LEU A 86 7.73 -11.31 -2.04
CA LEU A 86 9.07 -11.71 -2.48
C LEU A 86 9.52 -12.86 -1.57
N ASP A 87 9.90 -14.00 -2.14
CA ASP A 87 10.31 -15.21 -1.40
C ASP A 87 9.37 -15.64 -0.26
N GLY A 88 8.06 -15.50 -0.50
CA GLY A 88 7.03 -15.87 0.49
C GLY A 88 6.86 -14.88 1.64
N GLN A 89 7.56 -13.74 1.62
CA GLN A 89 7.43 -12.65 2.58
C GLN A 89 6.73 -11.44 1.95
N ASN A 90 5.86 -10.78 2.72
CA ASN A 90 5.28 -9.51 2.28
C ASN A 90 6.30 -8.39 2.55
N ILE A 91 6.84 -7.81 1.49
CA ILE A 91 7.83 -6.74 1.57
C ILE A 91 7.20 -5.34 1.58
N ALA A 92 5.87 -5.23 1.45
CA ALA A 92 5.18 -3.96 1.63
C ALA A 92 5.10 -3.60 3.13
N VAL A 93 5.79 -2.53 3.51
CA VAL A 93 5.87 -2.10 4.92
C VAL A 93 4.75 -1.11 5.25
N HIS A 94 4.03 -1.37 6.35
CA HIS A 94 3.09 -0.39 6.87
C HIS A 94 3.85 0.72 7.64
N PRO A 95 3.48 2.01 7.53
CA PRO A 95 4.19 3.10 8.23
C PRO A 95 4.31 2.96 9.76
N GLN A 96 3.47 2.12 10.38
CA GLN A 96 3.55 1.83 11.83
C GLN A 96 4.63 0.78 12.18
N GLU A 97 5.06 -0.02 11.20
CA GLU A 97 6.10 -1.05 11.35
C GLU A 97 7.51 -0.45 11.19
N ASP A 98 7.63 0.71 10.50
CA ASP A 98 8.88 1.48 10.34
C ASP A 98 9.46 2.03 11.67
N ARG A 99 8.73 1.89 12.80
CA ARG A 99 9.25 2.26 14.13
C ARG A 99 10.30 1.30 14.67
N HIS A 100 10.42 0.07 14.15
CA HIS A 100 11.38 -0.91 14.67
C HIS A 100 12.78 -0.83 14.05
N ALA A 101 12.99 -0.05 12.98
CA ALA A 101 14.32 0.09 12.35
C ALA A 101 15.22 1.17 12.98
N ARG A 102 14.74 1.96 13.95
CA ARG A 102 15.51 3.08 14.56
C ARG A 102 15.97 2.88 16.01
N HIS A 103 15.77 1.69 16.59
CA HIS A 103 16.33 1.34 17.90
C HIS A 103 17.52 0.38 17.76
N VAL A 104 18.49 0.71 16.90
CA VAL A 104 19.87 0.27 17.12
C VAL A 104 20.47 1.22 18.15
N SER A 105 20.50 0.74 19.39
CA SER A 105 21.20 1.29 20.53
C SER A 105 22.64 1.65 20.17
N TYR A 106 22.92 2.96 20.07
CA TYR A 106 24.25 3.47 20.34
C TYR A 106 24.48 3.33 21.86
N ASN A 107 25.14 2.25 22.27
CA ASN A 107 25.87 2.26 23.52
C ASN A 107 27.22 2.92 23.24
N ILE A 108 27.42 4.09 23.85
CA ILE A 108 28.74 4.70 24.07
C ILE A 108 29.41 3.93 25.21
#